data_AF-H3K0J6-F1
#
_entry.id   AF-H3K0J6-F1
#
_cell.length_a   1.000
_cell.length_b   1.000
_cell.length_c   1.000
_cell.angle_alpha   90.00
_cell.angle_beta   90.00
_cell.angle_gamma   90.00
#
_symmetry.space_group_name_H-M   'P 1'
#
loop_
_entity.id
_entity.type
_entity.pdbx_description
1 polymer ?
#
loop_
_entity_poly.entity_id
_entity_poly.type
_entity_poly.pdbx_seq_one_letter_code
_entity_poly.pdbx_strand_id
1 'polypeptide(L)'
;MALNHILRFLLCLLTFKTGFSAEISVFVQTGASVQLDIQTQQLPEFELLAWMNDKSENIVRYSDSKRVTPHDSYKDRVVFNDVTFSLTLKNMQKTDSGLYTARTLGSKTTDLVSYRVSVIDSVEAPVLTVETQNWFSGNFCTVNFTCRAHELMINSSYQNNSCSTQEVTSQINTLTLNCSEEYIICNHSNTVSWKQDRTNITQLCIYEENKLNNDQSVSSLLWPVVGSVALCILSLLVFLHFKYKKGAQEEVVKGNTVYAQVEAEDQTQEKTGNDRPITVYSTLGQHKKPTIPPETDHTVYSEVYKQPNEKLSAISADAT
;
A
#
# COMPACT_ATOMS: atom_id res chain seq x y z
N MET A 1 26.29 57.16 -7.11
CA MET A 1 25.62 55.84 -6.96
C MET A 1 24.32 55.73 -7.77
N ALA A 2 23.47 56.76 -7.83
CA ALA A 2 22.19 56.72 -8.57
C ALA A 2 22.30 56.44 -10.09
N LEU A 3 23.33 56.95 -10.76
CA LEU A 3 23.53 56.73 -12.21
C LEU A 3 23.74 55.25 -12.57
N ASN A 4 24.33 54.47 -11.66
CA ASN A 4 24.63 53.05 -11.86
C ASN A 4 23.38 52.17 -11.69
N HIS A 5 22.42 52.61 -10.86
CA HIS A 5 21.13 51.94 -10.70
C HIS A 5 20.20 52.20 -11.90
N ILE A 6 20.20 53.42 -12.45
CA ILE A 6 19.44 53.76 -13.65
C ILE A 6 19.99 53.00 -14.86
N LEU A 7 21.33 52.92 -15.00
CA LEU A 7 21.97 52.16 -16.07
C LEU A 7 21.68 50.65 -15.95
N ARG A 8 21.72 50.08 -14.73
CA ARG A 8 21.30 48.68 -14.48
C ARG A 8 19.83 48.44 -14.76
N PHE A 9 18.95 49.39 -14.44
CA PHE A 9 17.52 49.30 -14.74
C PHE A 9 17.23 49.37 -16.24
N LEU A 10 17.92 50.26 -16.97
CA LEU A 10 17.85 50.35 -18.43
C LEU A 10 18.43 49.09 -19.12
N LEU A 11 19.54 48.55 -18.63
CA LEU A 11 20.09 47.27 -19.09
C LEU A 11 19.13 46.10 -18.82
N CYS A 12 18.41 46.11 -17.69
CA CYS A 12 17.39 45.12 -17.38
C CYS A 12 16.18 45.21 -18.35
N LEU A 13 15.74 46.43 -18.68
CA LEU A 13 14.68 46.67 -19.67
C LEU A 13 15.08 46.22 -21.09
N LEU A 14 16.37 46.30 -21.45
CA LEU A 14 16.89 45.80 -22.71
C LEU A 14 16.94 44.26 -22.78
N THR A 15 16.89 43.55 -21.64
CA THR A 15 16.81 42.08 -21.61
C THR A 15 15.38 41.52 -21.74
N PHE A 16 14.34 42.35 -21.62
CA PHE A 16 12.93 41.93 -21.81
C PHE A 16 12.47 41.88 -23.27
N LYS A 17 13.38 42.03 -24.24
CA LYS A 17 13.10 41.89 -25.67
C LYS A 17 13.88 40.75 -26.31
N THR A 18 13.98 39.62 -25.61
CA THR A 18 14.14 38.33 -26.30
C THR A 18 12.75 37.70 -26.36
N GLY A 19 12.06 37.91 -27.48
CA GLY A 19 10.87 37.15 -27.83
C GLY A 19 11.28 35.71 -28.13
N PHE A 20 11.66 34.96 -27.09
CA PHE A 20 11.72 33.52 -27.17
C PHE A 20 10.26 33.07 -27.19
N SER A 21 9.74 32.73 -28.37
CA SER A 21 8.46 32.04 -28.47
C SER A 21 8.65 30.70 -27.75
N ALA A 22 8.34 30.67 -26.45
CA ALA A 22 8.43 29.46 -25.65
C ALA A 22 7.52 28.41 -26.29
N GLU A 23 8.13 27.34 -26.76
CA GLU A 23 7.41 26.21 -27.34
C GLU A 23 6.55 25.54 -26.26
N ILE A 24 5.24 25.47 -26.46
CA ILE A 24 4.30 24.96 -25.45
C ILE A 24 4.16 23.44 -25.61
N SER A 25 4.51 22.68 -24.58
CA SER A 25 4.37 21.22 -24.62
C SER A 25 2.95 20.78 -24.27
N VAL A 26 2.38 19.89 -25.09
CA VAL A 26 1.03 19.33 -24.91
C VAL A 26 1.09 17.81 -25.06
N PHE A 27 0.58 17.09 -24.07
CA PHE A 27 0.48 15.63 -24.09
C PHE A 27 -0.94 15.21 -24.42
N VAL A 28 -1.08 14.26 -25.34
CA VAL A 28 -2.38 13.80 -25.83
C VAL A 28 -2.41 12.28 -25.80
N GLN A 29 -3.49 11.70 -25.29
CA GLN A 29 -3.67 10.27 -25.35
C GLN A 29 -3.95 9.83 -26.80
N THR A 30 -3.35 8.72 -27.25
CA THR A 30 -3.66 8.12 -28.56
C THR A 30 -5.16 7.93 -28.75
N GLY A 31 -5.68 8.35 -29.91
CA GLY A 31 -7.10 8.35 -30.26
C GLY A 31 -7.90 9.55 -29.76
N ALA A 32 -7.36 10.35 -28.82
CA ALA A 32 -8.02 11.56 -28.34
C ALA A 32 -7.91 12.72 -29.33
N SER A 33 -8.53 13.85 -29.00
CA SER A 33 -8.44 15.10 -29.77
C SER A 33 -7.63 16.14 -29.00
N VAL A 34 -7.01 17.07 -29.71
CA VAL A 34 -6.28 18.20 -29.12
C VAL A 34 -6.74 19.50 -29.74
N GLN A 35 -6.89 20.54 -28.91
CA GLN A 35 -7.14 21.90 -29.34
C GLN A 35 -5.90 22.75 -29.08
N LEU A 36 -5.46 23.48 -30.10
CA LEU A 36 -4.32 24.39 -30.08
C LEU A 36 -4.85 25.81 -30.33
N ASP A 37 -4.64 26.68 -29.36
CA ASP A 37 -5.22 28.02 -29.35
C ASP A 37 -4.15 29.08 -29.65
N ILE A 38 -4.58 30.20 -30.22
CA ILE A 38 -3.72 31.37 -30.39
C ILE A 38 -3.97 32.29 -29.18
N GLN A 39 -2.97 32.44 -28.31
CA GLN A 39 -3.12 33.15 -27.03
C GLN A 39 -3.02 34.69 -27.13
N THR A 40 -2.82 35.24 -28.33
CA THR A 40 -2.61 36.68 -28.52
C THR A 40 -3.95 37.44 -28.60
N GLN A 41 -4.09 38.50 -27.80
CA GLN A 41 -5.32 39.32 -27.77
C GLN A 41 -5.55 40.11 -29.06
N GLN A 42 -4.50 40.40 -29.83
CA GLN A 42 -4.61 41.10 -31.12
C GLN A 42 -3.65 40.48 -32.13
N LEU A 43 -4.22 39.98 -33.24
CA LEU A 43 -3.44 39.47 -34.35
C LEU A 43 -2.87 40.64 -35.18
N PRO A 44 -1.65 40.49 -35.75
CA PRO A 44 -1.16 41.43 -36.75
C PRO A 44 -2.08 41.42 -37.97
N GLU A 45 -2.00 42.44 -38.82
CA GLU A 45 -2.65 42.40 -40.14
C GLU A 45 -2.05 41.25 -40.98
N PHE A 46 -2.92 40.43 -41.57
CA PHE A 46 -2.51 39.28 -42.36
C PHE A 46 -3.43 39.08 -43.57
N GLU A 47 -2.86 38.57 -44.65
CA GLU A 47 -3.60 38.09 -45.83
C GLU A 47 -3.99 36.62 -45.65
N LEU A 48 -3.14 35.86 -44.95
CA LEU A 48 -3.32 34.43 -44.71
C LEU A 48 -2.87 34.07 -43.29
N LEU A 49 -3.68 33.29 -42.58
CA LEU A 49 -3.30 32.57 -41.39
C LEU A 49 -3.23 31.08 -41.73
N ALA A 50 -2.16 30.42 -41.30
CA ALA A 50 -1.97 28.99 -41.51
C ALA A 50 -1.56 28.30 -40.20
N TRP A 51 -2.13 27.13 -39.96
CA TRP A 51 -1.55 26.15 -39.06
C TRP A 51 -0.70 25.18 -39.87
N MET A 52 0.51 24.91 -39.38
CA MET A 52 1.48 24.04 -40.05
C MET A 52 1.97 22.95 -39.12
N ASN A 53 2.32 21.80 -39.69
CA ASN A 53 3.00 20.73 -38.96
C ASN A 53 4.53 20.95 -38.91
N ASP A 54 5.23 19.98 -38.33
CA ASP A 54 6.67 19.94 -38.15
C ASP A 54 7.46 20.00 -39.46
N LYS A 55 6.86 19.51 -40.56
CA LYS A 55 7.39 19.55 -41.92
C LYS A 55 7.10 20.86 -42.66
N SER A 56 6.53 21.86 -41.98
CA SER A 56 6.05 23.10 -42.59
C SER A 56 4.97 22.89 -43.67
N GLU A 57 4.28 21.75 -43.65
CA GLU A 57 3.11 21.49 -44.49
C GLU A 57 1.90 22.16 -43.84
N ASN A 58 1.00 22.69 -44.66
CA ASN A 58 -0.18 23.36 -44.14
C ASN A 58 -1.20 22.31 -43.70
N ILE A 59 -1.74 22.47 -42.52
CA ILE A 59 -2.84 21.66 -41.98
C ILE A 59 -4.17 22.30 -42.40
N VAL A 60 -4.30 23.61 -42.16
CA VAL A 60 -5.44 24.42 -42.56
C VAL A 60 -4.98 25.85 -42.81
N ARG A 61 -5.60 26.49 -43.80
CA ARG A 61 -5.39 27.90 -44.15
C ARG A 61 -6.67 28.69 -43.97
N TYR A 62 -6.54 29.94 -43.55
CA TYR A 62 -7.63 30.90 -43.41
C TYR A 62 -7.22 32.22 -44.06
N SER A 63 -7.91 32.63 -45.11
CA SER A 63 -7.63 33.89 -45.82
C SER A 63 -8.44 35.06 -45.26
N ASP A 64 -7.98 36.27 -45.54
CA ASP A 64 -8.70 37.54 -45.33
C ASP A 64 -10.17 37.55 -45.82
N SER A 65 -10.46 36.85 -46.92
CA SER A 65 -11.82 36.63 -47.46
C SER A 65 -12.70 35.68 -46.63
N LYS A 66 -12.26 35.33 -45.41
CA LYS A 66 -12.91 34.41 -44.46
C LYS A 66 -13.10 32.98 -44.96
N ARG A 67 -12.26 32.55 -45.90
CA ARG A 67 -12.30 31.19 -46.44
C ARG A 67 -11.37 30.27 -45.67
N VAL A 68 -11.92 29.21 -45.08
CA VAL A 68 -11.17 28.11 -44.46
C VAL A 68 -10.87 27.05 -45.52
N THR A 69 -9.60 26.66 -45.64
CA THR A 69 -9.15 25.63 -46.60
C THR A 69 -8.25 24.62 -45.88
N PRO A 70 -8.81 23.49 -45.41
CA PRO A 70 -8.05 22.35 -44.92
C PRO A 70 -7.15 21.75 -46.00
N HIS A 71 -6.03 21.16 -45.61
CA HIS A 71 -5.26 20.30 -46.49
C HIS A 71 -5.92 18.92 -46.59
N ASP A 72 -5.85 18.28 -47.76
CA ASP A 72 -6.59 17.05 -48.07
C ASP A 72 -6.30 15.92 -47.09
N SER A 73 -5.06 15.81 -46.60
CA SER A 73 -4.66 14.80 -45.61
C SER A 73 -5.29 14.98 -44.23
N TYR A 74 -5.82 16.17 -43.92
CA TYR A 74 -6.41 16.50 -42.61
C TYR A 74 -7.91 16.75 -42.68
N LYS A 75 -8.51 16.83 -43.88
CA LYS A 75 -9.90 17.28 -44.11
C LYS A 75 -10.94 16.62 -43.20
N ASP A 76 -10.79 15.33 -42.90
CA ASP A 76 -11.77 14.56 -42.13
C ASP A 76 -11.53 14.60 -40.61
N ARG A 77 -10.39 15.15 -40.18
CA ARG A 77 -9.94 15.15 -38.78
C ARG A 77 -9.59 16.52 -38.22
N VAL A 78 -9.65 17.57 -39.04
CA VAL A 78 -9.41 18.95 -38.62
C VAL A 78 -10.72 19.71 -38.42
N VAL A 79 -10.78 20.49 -37.35
CA VAL A 79 -11.81 21.50 -37.13
C VAL A 79 -11.10 22.81 -36.85
N PHE A 80 -11.49 23.86 -37.56
CA PHE A 80 -10.93 25.19 -37.40
C PHE A 80 -12.02 26.15 -36.93
N ASN A 81 -11.72 26.93 -35.91
CA ASN A 81 -12.60 27.98 -35.41
C ASN A 81 -12.20 29.31 -36.04
N ASP A 82 -13.05 29.92 -36.85
CA ASP A 82 -12.78 31.18 -37.56
C ASP A 82 -12.95 32.44 -36.70
N VAL A 83 -13.44 32.29 -35.46
CA VAL A 83 -13.55 33.36 -34.46
C VAL A 83 -12.29 33.44 -33.60
N THR A 84 -11.80 32.29 -33.11
CA THR A 84 -10.62 32.21 -32.23
C THR A 84 -9.34 31.82 -32.97
N PHE A 85 -9.44 31.43 -34.24
CA PHE A 85 -8.35 30.89 -35.07
C PHE A 85 -7.69 29.62 -34.49
N SER A 86 -8.39 28.93 -33.59
CA SER A 86 -7.90 27.71 -32.96
C SER A 86 -8.04 26.49 -33.88
N LEU A 87 -7.12 25.56 -33.70
CA LEU A 87 -7.05 24.29 -34.44
C LEU A 87 -7.44 23.15 -33.51
N THR A 88 -8.42 22.35 -33.89
CA THR A 88 -8.68 21.05 -33.27
C THR A 88 -8.30 19.92 -34.21
N LEU A 89 -7.41 19.04 -33.77
CA LEU A 89 -7.08 17.80 -34.46
C LEU A 89 -7.69 16.62 -33.72
N LYS A 90 -8.48 15.83 -34.43
CA LYS A 90 -9.15 14.63 -33.91
C LYS A 90 -8.32 13.38 -34.14
N ASN A 91 -8.62 12.35 -33.35
CA ASN A 91 -8.06 11.00 -33.48
C ASN A 91 -6.52 10.99 -33.59
N MET A 92 -5.86 11.66 -32.66
CA MET A 92 -4.40 11.82 -32.63
C MET A 92 -3.69 10.48 -32.57
N GLN A 93 -2.73 10.27 -33.46
CA GLN A 93 -1.88 9.09 -33.51
C GLN A 93 -0.45 9.44 -33.11
N LYS A 94 0.35 8.45 -32.70
CA LYS A 94 1.77 8.65 -32.35
C LYS A 94 2.56 9.36 -33.44
N THR A 95 2.28 9.04 -34.70
CA THR A 95 2.89 9.65 -35.90
C THR A 95 2.55 11.12 -36.09
N ASP A 96 1.50 11.61 -35.43
CA ASP A 96 1.11 13.02 -35.43
C ASP A 96 1.83 13.82 -34.34
N SER A 97 2.72 13.19 -33.55
CA SER A 97 3.57 13.92 -32.61
C SER A 97 4.54 14.81 -33.39
N GLY A 98 4.74 16.03 -32.92
CA GLY A 98 5.58 16.99 -33.62
C GLY A 98 5.33 18.43 -33.20
N LEU A 99 5.98 19.34 -33.91
CA LEU A 99 5.79 20.77 -33.78
C LEU A 99 4.56 21.21 -34.57
N TYR A 100 3.71 22.03 -33.97
CA TYR A 100 2.57 22.65 -34.63
C TYR A 100 2.67 24.16 -34.47
N THR A 101 2.69 24.89 -35.59
CA THR A 101 2.91 26.34 -35.57
C THR A 101 1.75 27.06 -36.26
N ALA A 102 1.20 28.06 -35.58
CA ALA A 102 0.31 29.04 -36.19
C ALA A 102 1.14 30.21 -36.71
N ARG A 103 0.92 30.57 -37.98
CA ARG A 103 1.70 31.59 -38.69
C ARG A 103 0.78 32.48 -39.50
N THR A 104 1.06 33.78 -39.48
CA THR A 104 0.45 34.75 -40.38
C THR A 104 1.39 35.12 -41.51
N LEU A 105 0.84 35.29 -42.71
CA LEU A 105 1.52 35.75 -43.92
C LEU A 105 0.81 37.01 -44.42
N GLY A 106 1.60 37.94 -44.95
CA GLY A 106 1.19 39.24 -45.47
C GLY A 106 2.47 40.02 -45.79
N SER A 107 2.52 41.31 -45.42
CA SER A 107 3.74 42.12 -45.57
C SER A 107 4.95 41.54 -44.83
N LYS A 108 4.72 40.83 -43.72
CA LYS A 108 5.72 40.06 -42.99
C LYS A 108 5.14 38.71 -42.60
N THR A 109 5.99 37.68 -42.63
CA THR A 109 5.65 36.39 -42.03
C THR A 109 5.92 36.46 -40.54
N THR A 110 4.98 36.03 -39.70
CA THR A 110 5.11 36.04 -38.24
C THR A 110 4.55 34.76 -37.65
N ASP A 111 5.35 34.10 -36.81
CA ASP A 111 4.90 32.98 -35.99
C ASP A 111 4.15 33.52 -34.77
N LEU A 112 2.94 33.03 -34.56
CA LEU A 112 2.06 33.48 -33.49
C LEU A 112 2.22 32.60 -32.24
N VAL A 113 2.27 31.28 -32.44
CA VAL A 113 2.43 30.29 -31.37
C VAL A 113 2.98 28.99 -31.95
N SER A 114 3.75 28.27 -31.14
CA SER A 114 4.28 26.95 -31.45
C SER A 114 4.01 25.97 -30.30
N TYR A 115 3.48 24.80 -30.65
CA TYR A 115 3.16 23.72 -29.72
C TYR A 115 3.98 22.46 -30.04
N ARG A 116 4.63 21.87 -29.02
CA ARG A 116 5.17 20.50 -29.11
C ARG A 116 4.10 19.51 -28.68
N VAL A 117 3.45 18.86 -29.63
CA VAL A 117 2.45 17.82 -29.32
C VAL A 117 3.14 16.48 -29.21
N SER A 118 2.97 15.81 -28.07
CA SER A 118 3.43 14.43 -27.83
C SER A 118 2.22 13.53 -27.64
N VAL A 119 1.98 12.63 -28.60
CA VAL A 119 0.88 11.67 -28.53
C VAL A 119 1.41 10.38 -27.91
N ILE A 120 0.83 9.98 -26.78
CA ILE A 120 1.27 8.82 -26.00
C ILE A 120 0.11 7.88 -25.68
N ASP A 121 0.40 6.60 -25.47
CA ASP A 121 -0.64 5.62 -25.13
C ASP A 121 -1.10 5.77 -23.68
N SER A 122 -2.31 5.28 -23.42
CA SER A 122 -2.74 5.06 -22.05
C SER A 122 -1.92 3.96 -21.41
N VAL A 123 -1.65 4.08 -20.11
CA VAL A 123 -0.97 3.04 -19.34
C VAL A 123 -1.82 1.78 -19.22
N GLU A 124 -1.14 0.62 -19.20
CA GLU A 124 -1.72 -0.64 -18.79
C GLU A 124 -1.88 -0.69 -17.27
N ALA A 125 -2.82 -1.52 -16.79
CA ALA A 125 -3.01 -1.73 -15.36
C ALA A 125 -1.75 -2.36 -14.74
N PRO A 126 -1.30 -1.87 -13.57
CA PRO A 126 -0.23 -2.53 -12.84
C PRO A 126 -0.69 -3.92 -12.38
N VAL A 127 0.28 -4.78 -12.07
CA VAL A 127 0.04 -6.10 -11.49
C VAL A 127 0.56 -6.10 -10.07
N LEU A 128 -0.35 -6.19 -9.10
CA LEU A 128 -0.01 -6.36 -7.68
C LEU A 128 0.02 -7.85 -7.34
N THR A 129 1.22 -8.39 -7.13
CA THR A 129 1.44 -9.80 -6.79
C THR A 129 1.75 -9.96 -5.31
N VAL A 130 1.05 -10.84 -4.62
CA VAL A 130 1.35 -11.21 -3.23
C VAL A 130 2.27 -12.43 -3.24
N GLU A 131 3.48 -12.29 -2.67
CA GLU A 131 4.54 -13.30 -2.77
C GLU A 131 4.61 -14.23 -1.55
N THR A 132 4.32 -13.74 -0.34
CA THR A 132 4.45 -14.54 0.88
C THR A 132 3.43 -14.14 1.93
N GLN A 133 2.73 -15.14 2.47
CA GLN A 133 1.84 -15.03 3.62
C GLN A 133 2.55 -15.67 4.82
N ASN A 134 3.24 -14.87 5.63
CA ASN A 134 3.90 -15.38 6.84
C ASN A 134 3.04 -15.01 8.04
N TRP A 135 2.21 -15.96 8.49
CA TRP A 135 1.50 -15.85 9.76
C TRP A 135 2.46 -16.19 10.90
N PHE A 136 2.78 -15.20 11.74
CA PHE A 136 3.39 -15.44 13.05
C PHE A 136 2.35 -15.11 14.13
N SER A 137 1.99 -16.16 14.88
CA SER A 137 1.13 -16.18 16.08
C SER A 137 0.76 -14.83 16.70
N GLY A 138 -0.56 -14.56 16.76
CA GLY A 138 -1.15 -13.84 17.90
C GLY A 138 -1.46 -12.35 17.72
N ASN A 139 -1.29 -11.76 16.52
CA ASN A 139 -1.89 -10.49 16.02
C ASN A 139 -1.10 -9.84 14.86
N PHE A 140 0.02 -10.41 14.41
CA PHE A 140 0.90 -9.78 13.43
C PHE A 140 0.73 -10.39 12.04
N CYS A 141 0.06 -9.66 11.13
CA CYS A 141 -0.01 -10.02 9.71
C CYS A 141 1.12 -9.33 8.95
N THR A 142 2.03 -10.14 8.38
CA THR A 142 3.08 -9.66 7.48
C THR A 142 2.89 -10.23 6.09
N VAL A 143 2.72 -9.37 5.10
CA VAL A 143 2.52 -9.75 3.70
C VAL A 143 3.58 -9.12 2.83
N ASN A 144 4.34 -9.93 2.11
CA ASN A 144 5.26 -9.43 1.08
C ASN A 144 4.53 -9.36 -0.25
N PHE A 145 4.73 -8.27 -0.97
CA PHE A 145 4.10 -8.07 -2.25
C PHE A 145 4.98 -7.25 -3.18
N THR A 146 4.72 -7.46 -4.46
CA THR A 146 5.46 -6.83 -5.54
C THR A 146 4.46 -6.20 -6.48
N CYS A 147 4.62 -4.90 -6.71
CA CYS A 147 3.91 -4.22 -7.76
C CYS A 147 4.79 -4.05 -8.99
N ARG A 148 4.25 -4.41 -10.17
CA ARG A 148 4.94 -4.27 -11.45
C ARG A 148 4.07 -3.52 -12.44
N ALA A 149 4.67 -2.62 -13.19
CA ALA A 149 4.04 -2.04 -14.36
C ALA A 149 5.12 -1.61 -15.35
N HIS A 150 4.98 -1.99 -16.62
CA HIS A 150 6.01 -1.74 -17.62
C HIS A 150 7.38 -2.28 -17.15
N GLU A 151 8.43 -1.46 -17.13
CA GLU A 151 9.76 -1.77 -16.63
C GLU A 151 9.95 -1.42 -15.14
N LEU A 152 8.93 -0.86 -14.49
CA LEU A 152 8.97 -0.41 -13.10
C LEU A 152 8.54 -1.53 -12.14
N MET A 153 9.22 -1.60 -11.00
CA MET A 153 8.94 -2.58 -9.96
C MET A 153 9.14 -1.98 -8.57
N ILE A 154 8.19 -2.24 -7.68
CA ILE A 154 8.29 -1.94 -6.26
C ILE A 154 8.10 -3.25 -5.50
N ASN A 155 9.07 -3.59 -4.66
CA ASN A 155 8.96 -4.68 -3.68
C ASN A 155 8.75 -4.07 -2.31
N SER A 156 7.70 -4.48 -1.60
CA SER A 156 7.38 -3.95 -0.28
C SER A 156 6.74 -5.01 0.60
N SER A 157 6.56 -4.66 1.86
CA SER A 157 5.90 -5.52 2.84
C SER A 157 4.89 -4.72 3.64
N TYR A 158 3.76 -5.35 3.90
CA TYR A 158 2.71 -4.88 4.78
C TYR A 158 3.01 -5.38 6.19
N GLN A 159 3.16 -4.49 7.15
CA GLN A 159 3.46 -4.81 8.54
C GLN A 159 2.80 -3.78 9.46
N ASN A 160 2.31 -4.20 10.63
CA ASN A 160 1.71 -3.30 11.61
C ASN A 160 0.59 -2.41 11.01
N ASN A 161 -0.32 -3.05 10.27
CA ASN A 161 -1.47 -2.45 9.60
C ASN A 161 -1.15 -1.38 8.53
N SER A 162 0.10 -1.30 8.05
CA SER A 162 0.49 -0.31 7.04
C SER A 162 1.68 -0.77 6.18
N CYS A 163 2.05 0.02 5.19
CA CYS A 163 3.30 -0.11 4.44
C CYS A 163 3.88 1.27 4.13
N SER A 164 5.17 1.33 3.82
CA SER A 164 5.77 2.57 3.33
C SER A 164 5.23 2.93 1.95
N THR A 165 4.75 4.16 1.79
CA THR A 165 4.45 4.72 0.47
C THR A 165 5.74 4.79 -0.34
N GLN A 166 5.71 4.27 -1.56
CA GLN A 166 6.87 4.24 -2.45
C GLN A 166 6.47 4.74 -3.84
N GLU A 167 7.41 5.41 -4.49
CA GLU A 167 7.25 5.90 -5.85
C GLU A 167 8.54 5.62 -6.61
N VAL A 168 8.39 5.05 -7.81
CA VAL A 168 9.48 4.91 -8.77
C VAL A 168 9.03 5.50 -10.10
N THR A 169 9.90 6.26 -10.74
CA THR A 169 9.62 6.94 -12.00
C THR A 169 10.65 6.54 -13.05
N SER A 170 10.20 6.40 -14.29
CA SER A 170 11.06 6.22 -15.46
C SER A 170 10.46 6.94 -16.64
N GLN A 171 11.19 7.92 -17.17
CA GLN A 171 10.75 8.78 -18.28
C GLN A 171 9.40 9.45 -17.96
N ILE A 172 8.32 9.02 -18.64
CA ILE A 172 6.96 9.54 -18.48
C ILE A 172 6.07 8.65 -17.61
N ASN A 173 6.58 7.51 -17.13
CA ASN A 173 5.82 6.55 -16.32
C ASN A 173 6.19 6.67 -14.85
N THR A 174 5.18 6.56 -14.00
CA THR A 174 5.28 6.63 -12.54
C THR A 174 4.50 5.46 -11.97
N LEU A 175 5.15 4.69 -11.10
CA LEU A 175 4.54 3.61 -10.32
C LEU A 175 4.55 4.01 -8.85
N THR A 176 3.37 4.07 -8.25
CA THR A 176 3.18 4.42 -6.84
C THR A 176 2.55 3.26 -6.09
N LEU A 177 2.97 3.10 -4.85
CA LEU A 177 2.45 2.11 -3.94
C LEU A 177 1.97 2.80 -2.66
N ASN A 178 0.75 2.49 -2.25
CA ASN A 178 0.20 2.94 -0.97
C ASN A 178 -0.60 1.81 -0.31
N CYS A 179 -0.51 1.71 1.01
CA CYS A 179 -1.30 0.77 1.79
C CYS A 179 -1.99 1.47 2.96
N SER A 180 -3.08 0.88 3.40
CA SER A 180 -3.82 1.27 4.61
C SER A 180 -4.25 0.00 5.36
N GLU A 181 -4.99 0.14 6.44
CA GLU A 181 -5.43 -1.01 7.23
C GLU A 181 -6.29 -2.01 6.40
N GLU A 182 -6.98 -1.51 5.38
CA GLU A 182 -7.94 -2.32 4.59
C GLU A 182 -7.41 -2.79 3.24
N TYR A 183 -6.41 -2.12 2.67
CA TYR A 183 -6.01 -2.35 1.28
C TYR A 183 -4.55 -2.06 1.00
N ILE A 184 -4.08 -2.66 -0.08
CA ILE A 184 -2.85 -2.29 -0.79
C ILE A 184 -3.29 -1.85 -2.18
N ILE A 185 -2.88 -0.64 -2.57
CA ILE A 185 -3.11 -0.08 -3.89
C ILE A 185 -1.76 0.14 -4.55
N CYS A 186 -1.65 -0.37 -5.76
CA CYS A 186 -0.60 0.04 -6.67
C CYS A 186 -1.19 0.80 -7.84
N ASN A 187 -0.63 1.96 -8.16
CA ASN A 187 -1.08 2.82 -9.23
C ASN A 187 0.06 3.08 -10.21
N HIS A 188 -0.21 2.83 -11.49
CA HIS A 188 0.66 3.14 -12.60
C HIS A 188 0.04 4.30 -13.38
N SER A 189 0.83 5.34 -13.63
CA SER A 189 0.38 6.55 -14.32
C SER A 189 1.43 7.07 -15.29
N ASN A 190 0.95 7.79 -16.30
CA ASN A 190 1.75 8.68 -17.12
C ASN A 190 1.06 10.05 -17.22
N THR A 191 1.59 10.95 -18.05
CA THR A 191 1.06 12.33 -18.16
C THR A 191 -0.37 12.42 -18.69
N VAL A 192 -0.94 11.36 -19.30
CA VAL A 192 -2.28 11.38 -19.89
C VAL A 192 -3.27 10.43 -19.22
N SER A 193 -2.81 9.45 -18.45
CA SER A 193 -3.66 8.38 -17.94
C SER A 193 -3.09 7.73 -16.69
N TRP A 194 -3.97 7.08 -15.91
CA TRP A 194 -3.56 6.26 -14.78
C TRP A 194 -4.47 5.04 -14.65
N LYS A 195 -3.93 3.96 -14.11
CA LYS A 195 -4.61 2.71 -13.77
C LYS A 195 -4.10 2.20 -12.43
N GLN A 196 -4.91 1.43 -11.75
CA GLN A 196 -4.53 0.86 -10.47
C GLN A 196 -4.97 -0.59 -10.34
N ASP A 197 -4.25 -1.31 -9.50
CA ASP A 197 -4.63 -2.62 -8.99
C ASP A 197 -4.69 -2.53 -7.46
N ARG A 198 -5.68 -3.22 -6.88
CA ARG A 198 -6.00 -3.14 -5.46
C ARG A 198 -6.26 -4.53 -4.92
N THR A 199 -5.63 -4.84 -3.80
CA THR A 199 -5.94 -6.03 -3.00
C THR A 199 -6.42 -5.63 -1.61
N ASN A 200 -7.43 -6.31 -1.09
CA ASN A 200 -7.92 -6.08 0.27
C ASN A 200 -7.13 -6.92 1.27
N ILE A 201 -6.65 -6.28 2.33
CA ILE A 201 -5.87 -6.90 3.40
C ILE A 201 -6.71 -7.93 4.17
N THR A 202 -7.99 -7.65 4.40
CA THR A 202 -8.89 -8.55 5.15
C THR A 202 -9.00 -9.94 4.50
N GLN A 203 -8.95 -10.03 3.17
CA GLN A 203 -8.97 -11.32 2.47
C GLN A 203 -7.64 -12.07 2.60
N LEU A 204 -6.53 -11.38 2.84
CA LEU A 204 -5.21 -11.99 3.00
C LEU A 204 -4.94 -12.41 4.45
N CYS A 205 -5.32 -11.58 5.42
CA CYS A 205 -5.01 -11.79 6.83
C CYS A 205 -6.07 -12.59 7.62
N ILE A 206 -7.27 -12.84 7.07
CA ILE A 206 -8.36 -13.58 7.76
C ILE A 206 -8.51 -15.03 7.22
N TYR A 207 -7.89 -15.36 6.08
CA TYR A 207 -8.17 -16.58 5.33
C TYR A 207 -7.71 -17.90 5.98
N GLU A 208 -6.81 -17.90 6.97
CA GLU A 208 -6.30 -19.14 7.57
C GLU A 208 -6.88 -19.54 8.93
N GLU A 209 -7.63 -18.69 9.63
CA GLU A 209 -8.22 -19.07 10.94
C GLU A 209 -9.25 -20.20 10.78
N ASN A 210 -9.93 -20.24 9.63
CA ASN A 210 -10.92 -21.27 9.31
C ASN A 210 -10.32 -22.63 8.92
N LYS A 211 -9.02 -22.73 8.66
CA LYS A 211 -8.38 -24.00 8.25
C LYS A 211 -7.84 -24.78 9.45
N LEU A 212 -7.43 -24.11 10.52
CA LEU A 212 -6.92 -24.74 11.75
C LEU A 212 -8.05 -25.22 12.68
N ASN A 213 -9.19 -24.52 12.68
CA ASN A 213 -10.34 -24.87 13.53
C ASN A 213 -11.08 -26.14 13.09
N ASN A 214 -10.89 -26.60 11.85
CA ASN A 214 -11.59 -27.78 11.33
C ASN A 214 -10.93 -29.10 11.79
N ASP A 215 -9.61 -29.12 11.98
CA ASP A 215 -8.86 -30.33 12.42
C ASP A 215 -9.06 -30.64 13.91
N GLN A 216 -9.35 -29.64 14.73
CA GLN A 216 -9.54 -29.84 16.17
C GLN A 216 -10.91 -30.47 16.53
N SER A 217 -11.85 -30.50 15.58
CA SER A 217 -13.17 -31.13 15.76
C SER A 217 -13.14 -32.67 15.69
N VAL A 218 -12.09 -33.26 15.10
CA VAL A 218 -12.00 -34.71 14.86
C VAL A 218 -11.36 -35.47 16.04
N SER A 219 -10.66 -34.76 16.94
CA SER A 219 -9.99 -35.35 18.12
C SER A 219 -10.95 -35.73 19.28
N SER A 220 -12.20 -35.27 19.22
CA SER A 220 -13.19 -35.49 20.29
C SER A 220 -13.81 -36.91 20.34
N LEU A 221 -13.50 -37.80 19.40
CA LEU A 221 -14.09 -39.15 19.32
C LEU A 221 -13.30 -40.25 20.05
N LEU A 222 -12.10 -39.98 20.56
CA LEU A 222 -11.25 -41.00 21.20
C LEU A 222 -11.46 -41.16 22.71
N TRP A 223 -11.98 -40.14 23.40
CA TRP A 223 -12.22 -40.19 24.85
C TRP A 223 -13.29 -41.19 25.31
N PRO A 224 -14.45 -41.39 24.62
CA PRO A 224 -15.41 -42.39 25.06
C PRO A 224 -14.89 -43.83 24.92
N VAL A 225 -14.00 -44.09 23.95
CA VAL A 225 -13.39 -45.43 23.75
C VAL A 225 -12.45 -45.76 24.92
N VAL A 226 -11.58 -44.82 25.31
CA VAL A 226 -10.64 -45.02 26.42
C VAL A 226 -11.39 -45.21 27.76
N GLY A 227 -12.45 -44.43 27.99
CA GLY A 227 -13.30 -44.58 29.18
C GLY A 227 -14.01 -45.94 29.24
N SER A 228 -14.51 -46.43 28.10
CA SER A 228 -15.19 -47.73 28.03
C SER A 228 -14.28 -48.92 28.34
N VAL A 229 -13.02 -48.87 27.88
CA VAL A 229 -12.03 -49.93 28.11
C VAL A 229 -11.64 -49.97 29.60
N ALA A 230 -11.43 -48.81 30.23
CA ALA A 230 -11.12 -48.74 31.66
C ALA A 230 -12.24 -49.32 32.55
N LEU A 231 -13.50 -49.03 32.22
CA LEU A 231 -14.67 -49.59 32.91
C LEU A 231 -14.76 -51.11 32.75
N CYS A 232 -14.48 -51.63 31.55
CA CYS A 232 -14.45 -53.08 31.31
C CYS A 232 -13.37 -53.77 32.16
N ILE A 233 -12.17 -53.21 32.23
CA ILE A 233 -11.07 -53.78 33.05
C ILE A 233 -11.44 -53.80 34.53
N LEU A 234 -12.02 -52.72 35.06
CA LEU A 234 -12.47 -52.67 36.45
C LEU A 234 -13.56 -53.72 36.75
N SER A 235 -14.51 -53.90 35.84
CA SER A 235 -15.57 -54.92 35.99
C SER A 235 -15.01 -56.35 36.02
N LEU A 236 -13.99 -56.65 35.20
CA LEU A 236 -13.30 -57.95 35.18
C LEU A 236 -12.52 -58.20 36.48
N LEU A 237 -11.83 -57.18 37.01
CA LEU A 237 -11.11 -57.30 38.27
C LEU A 237 -12.06 -57.56 39.45
N VAL A 238 -13.22 -56.89 39.49
CA VAL A 238 -14.26 -57.14 40.48
C VAL A 238 -14.84 -58.54 40.34
N PHE A 239 -15.11 -59.00 39.12
CA PHE A 239 -15.61 -60.36 38.85
C PHE A 239 -14.62 -61.45 39.30
N LEU A 240 -13.33 -61.26 39.01
CA LEU A 240 -12.27 -62.17 39.46
C LEU A 240 -12.14 -62.18 40.98
N HIS A 241 -12.26 -61.02 41.64
CA HIS A 241 -12.26 -60.93 43.10
C HIS A 241 -13.47 -61.66 43.71
N PHE A 242 -14.66 -61.55 43.10
CA PHE A 242 -15.85 -62.30 43.55
C PHE A 242 -15.70 -63.82 43.34
N LYS A 243 -15.08 -64.26 42.24
CA LYS A 243 -14.76 -65.68 41.99
C LYS A 243 -13.74 -66.22 43.01
N TYR A 244 -12.71 -65.44 43.32
CA TYR A 244 -11.68 -65.78 44.31
C TYR A 244 -12.26 -65.90 45.72
N LYS A 245 -13.18 -65.02 46.10
CA LYS A 245 -13.85 -65.06 47.41
C LYS A 245 -14.88 -66.20 47.54
N LYS A 246 -15.44 -66.68 46.43
CA LYS A 246 -16.38 -67.82 46.41
C LYS A 246 -15.69 -69.20 46.39
N GLY A 247 -14.38 -69.26 46.18
CA GLY A 247 -13.59 -70.50 46.15
C GLY A 247 -12.84 -70.83 47.45
N ALA A 248 -12.98 -70.03 48.51
CA ALA A 248 -12.18 -70.14 49.75
C ALA A 248 -13.01 -70.48 51.02
N GLN A 249 -14.14 -71.18 50.87
CA GLN A 249 -14.85 -71.82 51.99
C GLN A 249 -15.42 -73.17 51.56
N GLU A 250 -14.57 -74.19 51.46
CA GLU A 250 -14.90 -75.58 51.80
C GLU A 250 -13.62 -76.43 51.75
N GLU A 251 -13.11 -76.81 52.91
CA GLU A 251 -12.75 -78.19 53.28
C GLU A 251 -11.72 -78.19 54.42
N VAL A 252 -12.16 -78.69 55.57
CA VAL A 252 -11.45 -78.81 56.84
C VAL A 252 -11.27 -80.31 57.11
N VAL A 253 -10.02 -80.70 57.39
CA VAL A 253 -9.55 -81.84 58.21
C VAL A 253 -9.52 -83.23 57.55
N LYS A 254 -8.30 -83.81 57.42
CA LYS A 254 -7.72 -84.74 58.43
C LYS A 254 -6.23 -85.07 58.20
N GLY A 255 -5.44 -84.75 59.24
CA GLY A 255 -4.24 -85.43 59.77
C GLY A 255 -3.19 -86.07 58.85
N ASN A 256 -1.91 -85.79 59.11
CA ASN A 256 -1.05 -86.70 59.90
C ASN A 256 0.24 -86.01 60.36
N THR A 257 0.59 -86.31 61.61
CA THR A 257 1.67 -85.85 62.49
C THR A 257 3.06 -86.40 62.15
N VAL A 258 4.12 -85.58 62.29
CA VAL A 258 5.47 -86.00 62.73
C VAL A 258 6.10 -84.88 63.57
N TYR A 259 6.60 -85.23 64.76
CA TYR A 259 7.31 -84.35 65.70
C TYR A 259 8.81 -84.28 65.40
N ALA A 260 9.42 -83.10 65.59
CA ALA A 260 10.75 -82.96 66.16
C ALA A 260 10.86 -81.58 66.85
N GLN A 261 11.43 -81.59 68.06
CA GLN A 261 11.38 -80.53 69.06
C GLN A 261 12.76 -79.86 69.22
N VAL A 262 12.72 -78.56 69.54
CA VAL A 262 13.71 -77.62 70.14
C VAL A 262 15.19 -77.65 69.71
N GLU A 263 15.69 -76.45 69.38
CA GLU A 263 16.47 -75.68 70.34
C GLU A 263 16.34 -74.18 70.06
N ALA A 264 16.12 -73.38 71.11
CA ALA A 264 16.20 -71.93 71.09
C ALA A 264 17.23 -71.54 72.13
N GLU A 265 18.17 -70.68 71.74
CA GLU A 265 19.02 -69.95 72.68
C GLU A 265 18.86 -68.44 72.41
N ASP A 266 18.57 -67.74 73.50
CA ASP A 266 18.39 -66.31 73.67
C ASP A 266 19.75 -65.61 73.83
N GLN A 267 19.87 -64.37 73.34
CA GLN A 267 20.48 -63.29 74.11
C GLN A 267 20.13 -61.90 73.53
N THR A 268 19.06 -61.33 74.07
CA THR A 268 18.93 -59.96 74.63
C THR A 268 20.14 -59.01 74.51
N GLN A 269 19.93 -57.79 73.98
CA GLN A 269 20.29 -56.53 74.69
C GLN A 269 19.58 -55.27 74.14
N GLU A 270 18.78 -54.66 75.03
CA GLU A 270 18.62 -53.22 75.36
C GLU A 270 19.26 -52.15 74.44
N LYS A 271 18.69 -50.96 74.19
CA LYS A 271 18.00 -50.07 75.15
C LYS A 271 17.36 -48.85 74.46
N THR A 272 16.21 -48.41 75.02
CA THR A 272 15.66 -47.02 75.14
C THR A 272 15.45 -46.20 73.85
N GLY A 273 14.22 -45.80 73.47
CA GLY A 273 13.27 -44.99 74.26
C GLY A 273 13.70 -43.52 74.19
N ASN A 274 12.99 -42.61 73.50
CA ASN A 274 11.78 -41.99 74.07
C ASN A 274 10.93 -41.26 73.00
N ASP A 275 9.62 -41.41 73.15
CA ASP A 275 8.52 -40.62 72.58
C ASP A 275 8.50 -39.25 73.31
N ARG A 276 8.53 -38.06 72.68
CA ARG A 276 7.37 -37.20 72.34
C ARG A 276 7.80 -35.73 72.06
N PRO A 277 6.91 -34.91 71.45
CA PRO A 277 7.23 -33.67 70.71
C PRO A 277 7.16 -32.40 71.57
N ILE A 278 7.67 -31.25 71.07
CA ILE A 278 7.26 -29.86 71.40
C ILE A 278 7.90 -28.86 70.40
N THR A 279 7.18 -27.75 70.23
CA THR A 279 7.14 -26.62 69.27
C THR A 279 8.18 -25.47 69.37
N VAL A 280 8.03 -24.49 68.43
CA VAL A 280 8.42 -23.03 68.41
C VAL A 280 9.87 -22.74 67.91
N TYR A 281 10.21 -21.84 66.95
CA TYR A 281 9.90 -20.40 66.76
C TYR A 281 10.00 -19.85 65.30
N SER A 282 9.43 -18.65 65.18
CA SER A 282 9.26 -17.64 64.12
C SER A 282 10.46 -17.14 63.30
N THR A 283 10.20 -16.63 62.08
CA THR A 283 10.46 -15.21 61.71
C THR A 283 9.82 -14.82 60.37
N LEU A 284 9.05 -13.72 60.40
CA LEU A 284 8.57 -12.95 59.25
C LEU A 284 9.68 -11.96 58.83
N GLY A 285 10.01 -11.93 57.55
CA GLY A 285 10.89 -10.94 56.93
C GLY A 285 10.33 -10.50 55.58
N GLN A 286 10.00 -9.21 55.49
CA GLN A 286 9.30 -8.55 54.39
C GLN A 286 10.30 -7.79 53.48
N HIS A 287 9.91 -7.62 52.21
CA HIS A 287 10.36 -6.62 51.22
C HIS A 287 11.74 -6.76 50.54
N LYS A 288 11.72 -6.77 49.19
CA LYS A 288 12.10 -5.60 48.37
C LYS A 288 11.60 -5.70 46.92
N LYS A 289 10.80 -4.69 46.53
CA LYS A 289 10.43 -4.31 45.17
C LYS A 289 11.51 -3.37 44.62
N PRO A 290 11.99 -3.51 43.37
CA PRO A 290 12.80 -2.46 42.74
C PRO A 290 11.93 -1.32 42.23
N THR A 291 12.39 -0.11 42.54
CA THR A 291 11.83 1.21 42.23
C THR A 291 12.28 1.67 40.84
N ILE A 292 11.35 2.32 40.13
CA ILE A 292 11.54 3.08 38.88
C ILE A 292 12.28 4.40 39.19
N PRO A 293 13.31 4.81 38.42
CA PRO A 293 13.84 6.17 38.48
C PRO A 293 13.01 7.13 37.60
N PRO A 294 12.92 8.43 37.96
CA PRO A 294 12.00 9.37 37.35
C PRO A 294 12.51 9.97 36.04
N GLU A 295 11.50 10.31 35.25
CA GLU A 295 11.43 11.19 34.10
C GLU A 295 12.30 12.46 34.22
N THR A 296 13.04 12.76 33.16
CA THR A 296 13.63 14.08 32.92
C THR A 296 13.15 14.56 31.55
N ASP A 297 12.26 15.55 31.58
CA ASP A 297 11.95 16.42 30.46
C ASP A 297 13.22 17.12 29.99
N HIS A 298 13.57 17.01 28.71
CA HIS A 298 14.17 18.06 27.86
C HIS A 298 14.44 17.47 26.47
N THR A 299 13.53 17.66 25.51
CA THR A 299 13.87 17.56 24.09
C THR A 299 13.46 18.83 23.37
N VAL A 300 14.49 19.53 22.87
CA VAL A 300 14.42 20.56 21.84
C VAL A 300 14.03 19.86 20.54
N TYR A 301 12.78 19.97 20.09
CA TYR A 301 12.31 19.95 18.69
C TYR A 301 10.77 19.98 18.71
N SER A 302 10.19 21.16 18.95
CA SER A 302 8.82 21.43 18.54
C SER A 302 8.63 22.93 18.41
N GLU A 303 9.01 23.47 17.26
CA GLU A 303 8.54 24.77 16.83
C GLU A 303 8.13 24.67 15.36
N VAL A 304 7.06 25.39 15.04
CA VAL A 304 6.46 25.62 13.72
C VAL A 304 5.47 24.55 13.21
N TYR A 305 4.19 24.66 13.63
CA TYR A 305 3.10 25.23 12.80
C TYR A 305 1.75 25.06 13.52
N LYS A 306 1.29 26.13 14.18
CA LYS A 306 -0.14 26.41 14.34
C LYS A 306 -0.38 27.78 13.72
N GLN A 307 -0.95 27.82 12.51
CA GLN A 307 -1.70 28.98 12.07
C GLN A 307 -3.20 28.69 12.26
N PRO A 308 -3.97 29.63 12.82
CA PRO A 308 -5.43 29.57 12.79
C PRO A 308 -5.93 29.91 11.38
N ASN A 309 -6.96 29.18 10.93
CA ASN A 309 -7.78 29.55 9.78
C ASN A 309 -8.32 30.97 9.95
N GLU A 310 -7.86 31.89 9.12
CA GLU A 310 -8.51 33.18 8.96
C GLU A 310 -9.61 33.05 7.89
N LYS A 311 -10.81 33.40 8.33
CA LYS A 311 -12.07 33.34 7.61
C LYS A 311 -12.09 34.43 6.53
N LEU A 312 -12.12 34.03 5.27
CA LEU A 312 -12.31 34.96 4.15
C LEU A 312 -13.74 35.53 4.19
N SER A 313 -13.87 36.79 4.56
CA SER A 313 -15.10 37.57 4.44
C SER A 313 -15.27 38.06 3.01
N ALA A 314 -16.43 37.75 2.43
CA ALA A 314 -16.94 38.34 1.21
C ALA A 314 -17.08 39.87 1.33
N ILE A 315 -16.64 40.60 0.31
CA ILE A 315 -17.12 41.95 0.03
C ILE A 315 -17.44 42.04 -1.46
N SER A 316 -18.71 42.36 -1.71
CA SER A 316 -19.30 42.69 -2.99
C SER A 316 -19.60 44.20 -3.02
N ALA A 317 -19.33 44.79 -4.18
CA ALA A 317 -19.99 45.92 -4.83
C ALA A 317 -19.79 47.38 -4.37
N ASP A 318 -19.67 48.20 -5.43
CA ASP A 318 -19.93 49.63 -5.62
C ASP A 318 -19.00 50.69 -5.02
N ALA A 319 -18.34 51.47 -5.90
CA ALA A 319 -18.93 52.72 -6.40
C ALA A 319 -18.01 53.46 -7.40
N THR A 320 -18.64 54.00 -8.46
CA THR A 320 -18.23 55.11 -9.36
C THR A 320 -17.22 54.84 -10.48
#